data_AF-A0A9E4BKS9-F1
#
_entry.id   AF-A0A9E4BKS9-F1
#
_cell.length_a   1.000
_cell.length_b   1.000
_cell.length_c   1.000
_cell.angle_alpha   90.00
_cell.angle_beta   90.00
_cell.angle_gamma   90.00
#
_symmetry.space_group_name_H-M   'P 1'
#
loop_
_entity.id
_entity.type
_entity.pdbx_description
1 polymer ?
#
loop_
_entity_poly.entity_id
_entity_poly.type
_entity_poly.pdbx_seq_one_letter_code
_entity_poly.pdbx_strand_id
1 'polypeptide(L)'
;MAVQGRTPNASVLPLCLAALVHSINRRTPFAIIALTLTALFITGRTVPLTAAACPGDFDGNRSVNIADFLAFVVVFGTSSADANYNAQMDLDSNGRVDIADFLAFVEVFGTECGDDSSDTMGLFTQTLFHNGITREYIIYVPEAYDGTSKVPLMLNFHGYGGIANQYLKYADMRPLADMENFILVYPQGTLLNGDPHWNSGLESENNKSDADDFGFVEALIDEICSNYNID
;
A
#
# COMPACT_ATOMS: atom_id res chain seq x y z
N MET A 1 -35.82 30.85 22.38
CA MET A 1 -34.52 31.53 22.44
C MET A 1 -33.46 30.44 22.31
N ALA A 2 -33.01 30.18 21.08
CA ALA A 2 -32.15 29.05 20.74
C ALA A 2 -30.67 29.44 20.94
N VAL A 3 -29.90 28.59 21.62
CA VAL A 3 -28.44 28.68 21.68
C VAL A 3 -27.89 27.49 20.89
N GLN A 4 -27.12 27.82 19.86
CA GLN A 4 -26.54 26.92 18.88
C GLN A 4 -25.47 25.99 19.49
N GLY A 5 -25.37 24.79 18.91
CA GLY A 5 -24.43 23.75 19.30
C GLY A 5 -23.00 23.95 18.78
N ARG A 6 -22.13 23.04 19.23
CA ARG A 6 -20.75 22.89 18.77
C ARG A 6 -20.43 21.39 18.71
N THR A 7 -20.20 20.87 17.51
CA THR A 7 -19.56 19.58 17.26
C THR A 7 -18.04 19.74 17.28
N PRO A 8 -17.25 18.71 17.62
CA PRO A 8 -15.81 18.71 17.40
C PRO A 8 -15.43 18.25 15.99
N ASN A 9 -14.28 18.78 15.57
CA ASN A 9 -13.71 18.84 14.23
C ASN A 9 -13.41 17.53 13.50
N ALA A 10 -13.61 17.59 12.19
CA ALA A 10 -12.93 16.78 11.19
C ALA A 10 -11.55 17.38 10.82
N SER A 11 -10.72 16.55 10.19
CA SER A 11 -9.57 16.88 9.34
C SER A 11 -8.27 17.34 10.01
N VAL A 12 -7.29 16.44 10.06
CA VAL A 12 -5.86 16.77 10.12
C VAL A 12 -5.22 16.14 8.88
N LEU A 13 -5.15 16.90 7.79
CA LEU A 13 -4.12 16.67 6.76
C LEU A 13 -2.85 17.42 7.19
N PRO A 14 -1.67 16.80 7.16
CA PRO A 14 -0.43 17.49 7.49
C PRO A 14 -0.04 18.47 6.38
N LEU A 15 0.17 19.72 6.79
CA LEU A 15 0.75 20.79 5.98
C LEU A 15 2.17 20.41 5.51
N CYS A 16 2.35 20.18 4.21
CA CYS A 16 3.60 20.55 3.53
C CYS A 16 3.43 20.65 2.00
N LEU A 17 2.54 21.55 1.53
CA LEU A 17 2.58 22.00 0.13
C LEU A 17 1.88 23.37 -0.04
N ALA A 18 2.45 24.41 0.57
CA ALA A 18 1.97 25.78 0.35
C ALA A 18 3.11 26.80 0.48
N ALA A 19 4.11 26.70 -0.41
CA ALA A 19 5.12 27.74 -0.53
C ALA A 19 5.74 27.79 -1.95
N LEU A 20 4.93 27.98 -3.01
CA LEU A 20 5.45 28.59 -4.25
C LEU A 20 4.39 29.23 -5.20
N VAL A 21 3.23 29.66 -4.70
CA VAL A 21 2.31 30.48 -5.53
C VAL A 21 1.72 31.62 -4.71
N HIS A 22 2.55 32.62 -4.38
CA HIS A 22 2.01 33.90 -3.90
C HIS A 22 2.81 35.17 -4.26
N SER A 23 3.71 35.11 -5.25
CA SER A 23 4.47 36.31 -5.67
C SER A 23 4.29 36.72 -7.13
N ILE A 24 3.18 36.39 -7.80
CA ILE A 24 2.89 36.96 -9.14
C ILE A 24 1.39 37.22 -9.32
N ASN A 25 0.72 37.89 -8.37
CA ASN A 25 -0.67 38.27 -8.61
C ASN A 25 -1.07 39.63 -8.02
N ARG A 26 -0.36 40.70 -8.41
CA ARG A 26 -0.94 42.05 -8.43
C ARG A 26 -0.34 42.88 -9.57
N ARG A 27 -1.21 43.27 -10.52
CA ARG A 27 -1.08 44.32 -11.55
C ARG A 27 -0.61 43.86 -12.95
N THR A 28 -1.57 43.46 -13.79
CA THR A 28 -1.98 44.14 -15.05
C THR A 28 -3.18 43.41 -15.69
N PRO A 29 -4.22 44.11 -16.19
CA PRO A 29 -5.32 43.48 -16.90
C PRO A 29 -5.10 43.51 -18.43
N PHE A 30 -5.75 42.55 -19.11
CA PHE A 30 -5.94 42.39 -20.55
C PHE A 30 -4.85 41.67 -21.38
N ALA A 31 -5.20 40.43 -21.74
CA ALA A 31 -5.21 39.87 -23.10
C ALA A 31 -4.31 38.64 -23.32
N ILE A 32 -4.97 37.52 -23.70
CA ILE A 32 -4.46 36.34 -24.41
C ILE A 32 -3.63 35.44 -23.46
N ILE A 33 -4.08 34.26 -23.05
CA ILE A 33 -4.09 33.02 -23.84
C ILE A 33 -5.22 32.12 -23.30
N ALA A 34 -6.31 32.02 -24.06
CA ALA A 34 -7.07 30.78 -24.11
C ALA A 34 -6.48 30.00 -25.28
N LEU A 35 -5.71 28.96 -25.02
CA LEU A 35 -5.33 27.98 -26.03
C LEU A 35 -5.80 26.61 -25.59
N THR A 36 -6.91 26.23 -26.22
CA THR A 36 -7.39 24.88 -26.40
C THR A 36 -6.25 23.91 -26.70
N LEU A 37 -6.04 22.91 -25.84
CA LEU A 37 -5.22 21.75 -26.18
C LEU A 37 -6.13 20.59 -26.58
N THR A 38 -6.68 20.69 -27.79
CA THR A 38 -7.18 19.52 -28.53
C THR A 38 -6.03 18.96 -29.36
N ALA A 39 -5.56 17.79 -28.92
CA ALA A 39 -4.99 16.68 -29.68
C ALA A 39 -4.01 16.98 -30.83
N LEU A 40 -2.75 16.59 -30.61
CA LEU A 40 -1.90 16.08 -31.69
C LEU A 40 -1.74 14.56 -31.48
N PHE A 41 -2.63 13.77 -32.10
CA PHE A 41 -2.40 12.34 -32.27
C PHE A 41 -1.28 12.15 -33.29
N ILE A 42 -0.16 11.56 -32.87
CA ILE A 42 0.69 10.80 -33.79
C ILE A 42 0.80 9.40 -33.21
N THR A 43 0.19 8.47 -33.94
CA THR A 43 0.17 7.01 -33.76
C THR A 43 -0.30 6.54 -32.39
N GLY A 44 -1.58 6.19 -32.32
CA GLY A 44 -2.06 5.24 -31.33
C GLY A 44 -1.26 3.95 -31.46
N ARG A 45 -0.24 3.80 -30.62
CA ARG A 45 0.11 2.50 -30.10
C ARG A 45 -0.88 2.29 -28.98
N THR A 46 -1.93 1.51 -29.23
CA THR A 46 -2.49 0.72 -28.14
C THR A 46 -1.33 -0.14 -27.68
N VAL A 47 -0.64 0.29 -26.63
CA VAL A 47 0.16 -0.65 -25.85
C VAL A 47 -0.88 -1.67 -25.41
N PRO A 48 -0.81 -2.93 -25.86
CA PRO A 48 -1.67 -3.94 -25.27
C PRO A 48 -1.40 -3.82 -23.77
N LEU A 49 -2.45 -3.53 -23.00
CA LEU A 49 -2.40 -3.59 -21.54
C LEU A 49 -2.15 -5.05 -21.19
N THR A 50 -0.90 -5.47 -21.29
CA THR A 50 -0.40 -6.64 -20.62
C THR A 50 -0.14 -6.18 -19.20
N ALA A 51 -1.13 -6.36 -18.32
CA ALA A 51 -0.98 -7.01 -17.02
C ALA A 51 0.11 -6.64 -16.00
N ALA A 52 1.15 -5.87 -16.30
CA ALA A 52 2.38 -5.87 -15.51
C ALA A 52 3.25 -4.60 -15.63
N ALA A 53 2.72 -3.48 -16.12
CA ALA A 53 3.49 -2.24 -16.21
C ALA A 53 3.07 -1.28 -15.11
N CYS A 54 3.95 -1.11 -14.13
CA CYS A 54 3.95 -0.02 -13.16
C CYS A 54 4.94 1.06 -13.60
N PRO A 55 4.56 2.00 -14.46
CA PRO A 55 5.42 3.16 -14.70
C PRO A 55 5.74 3.80 -13.35
N GLY A 56 7.03 3.99 -13.07
CA GLY A 56 7.48 4.63 -11.83
C GLY A 56 7.76 3.71 -10.64
N ASP A 57 7.38 2.42 -10.66
CA ASP A 57 7.84 1.45 -9.65
C ASP A 57 9.17 0.85 -10.12
N PHE A 58 10.25 1.42 -9.62
CA PHE A 58 11.59 1.09 -10.09
C PHE A 58 12.27 0.03 -9.23
N ASP A 59 11.78 -0.21 -8.01
CA ASP A 59 12.31 -1.23 -7.11
C ASP A 59 11.43 -2.51 -7.04
N GLY A 60 10.25 -2.49 -7.67
CA GLY A 60 9.33 -3.62 -7.80
C GLY A 60 8.50 -3.87 -6.54
N ASN A 61 8.39 -2.88 -5.64
CA ASN A 61 7.61 -2.98 -4.41
C ASN A 61 6.11 -2.71 -4.60
N ARG A 62 5.68 -2.47 -5.85
CA ARG A 62 4.30 -2.20 -6.30
C ARG A 62 3.70 -0.88 -5.83
N SER A 63 4.50 -0.02 -5.23
CA SER A 63 4.09 1.29 -4.73
C SER A 63 5.02 2.35 -5.29
N VAL A 64 4.52 3.23 -6.17
CA VAL A 64 5.32 4.36 -6.67
C VAL A 64 5.49 5.39 -5.55
N ASN A 65 6.64 5.38 -4.88
CA ASN A 65 6.85 6.15 -3.67
C ASN A 65 8.24 6.80 -3.59
N ILE A 66 8.62 7.24 -2.39
CA ILE A 66 9.88 7.93 -2.15
C ILE A 66 11.10 7.04 -2.47
N ALA A 67 11.01 5.72 -2.31
CA ALA A 67 12.06 4.78 -2.67
C ALA A 67 12.35 4.85 -4.18
N ASP A 68 11.31 4.90 -5.00
CA ASP A 68 11.42 5.03 -6.45
C ASP A 68 11.97 6.39 -6.86
N PHE A 69 11.55 7.45 -6.17
CA PHE A 69 12.12 8.77 -6.40
C PHE A 69 13.64 8.79 -6.10
N LEU A 70 14.07 8.12 -5.03
CA LEU A 70 15.49 7.99 -4.70
C LEU A 70 16.25 7.20 -5.76
N ALA A 71 15.64 6.16 -6.33
CA ALA A 71 16.23 5.41 -7.44
C ALA A 71 16.34 6.26 -8.72
N PHE A 72 15.33 7.08 -9.01
CA PHE A 72 15.30 7.96 -10.17
C PHE A 72 16.41 9.02 -10.15
N VAL A 73 16.59 9.71 -9.02
CA VAL A 73 17.58 10.79 -8.92
C VAL A 73 19.04 10.30 -9.04
N VAL A 74 19.30 9.01 -8.81
CA VAL A 74 20.65 8.42 -8.96
C VAL A 74 21.14 8.46 -10.40
N VAL A 75 20.23 8.36 -11.37
CA VAL A 75 20.55 8.32 -12.79
C VAL A 75 20.04 9.54 -13.56
N PHE A 76 19.51 10.56 -12.87
CA PHE A 76 19.03 11.77 -13.50
C PHE A 76 20.14 12.51 -14.26
N GLY A 77 19.85 12.93 -15.48
CA GLY A 77 20.78 13.58 -16.39
C GLY A 77 21.65 12.61 -17.20
N THR A 78 21.52 11.29 -17.01
CA THR A 78 22.21 10.29 -17.85
C THR A 78 21.53 10.14 -19.21
N SER A 79 22.29 9.65 -20.18
CA SER A 79 21.82 9.30 -21.51
C SER A 79 22.21 7.87 -21.85
N SER A 80 21.60 7.29 -22.88
CA SER A 80 21.89 5.91 -23.33
C SER A 80 23.36 5.64 -23.70
N ALA A 81 24.19 6.69 -23.80
CA ALA A 81 25.63 6.59 -24.01
C ALA A 81 26.45 6.45 -22.70
N ASP A 82 25.84 6.73 -21.55
CA ASP A 82 26.49 6.76 -20.25
C ASP A 82 26.45 5.38 -19.56
N ALA A 83 27.53 5.02 -18.86
CA ALA A 83 27.66 3.70 -18.24
C ALA A 83 26.68 3.44 -17.08
N ASN A 84 26.15 4.51 -16.47
CA ASN A 84 25.19 4.48 -15.37
C ASN A 84 23.74 4.74 -15.82
N TYR A 85 23.48 4.73 -17.12
CA TYR A 85 22.14 4.85 -17.65
C TYR A 85 21.26 3.65 -17.26
N ASN A 86 20.04 3.93 -16.81
CA ASN A 86 19.02 2.92 -16.60
C ASN A 86 17.80 3.22 -17.49
N ALA A 87 17.53 2.33 -18.44
CA ALA A 87 16.41 2.45 -19.37
C ALA A 87 15.03 2.40 -18.69
N GLN A 88 14.93 1.87 -17.47
CA GLN A 88 13.68 1.90 -16.69
C GLN A 88 13.28 3.32 -16.30
N MET A 89 14.26 4.23 -16.20
CA MET A 89 14.07 5.62 -15.77
C MET A 89 13.84 6.59 -16.94
N ASP A 90 14.00 6.11 -18.19
CA ASP A 90 13.67 6.82 -19.44
C ASP A 90 12.23 6.44 -19.84
N LEU A 91 11.27 7.08 -19.16
CA LEU A 91 9.85 6.76 -19.23
C LEU A 91 9.22 7.14 -20.58
N ASP A 92 9.77 8.15 -21.27
CA ASP A 92 9.33 8.53 -22.62
C ASP A 92 10.14 7.85 -23.75
N SER A 93 11.17 7.09 -23.38
CA SER A 93 12.06 6.34 -24.27
C SER A 93 12.81 7.21 -25.27
N ASN A 94 13.15 8.45 -24.90
CA ASN A 94 13.89 9.39 -25.74
C ASN A 94 15.41 9.19 -25.69
N GLY A 95 15.91 8.26 -24.87
CA GLY A 95 17.32 7.94 -24.69
C GLY A 95 18.04 8.81 -23.64
N ARG A 96 17.29 9.54 -22.81
CA ARG A 96 17.79 10.34 -21.68
C ARG A 96 16.90 10.14 -20.47
N VAL A 97 17.46 10.32 -19.27
CA VAL A 97 16.69 10.46 -18.05
C VAL A 97 16.71 11.94 -17.68
N ASP A 98 15.64 12.66 -18.01
CA ASP A 98 15.57 14.10 -17.81
C ASP A 98 14.23 14.57 -17.23
N ILE A 99 13.94 15.86 -17.38
CA ILE A 99 12.75 16.48 -16.80
C ILE A 99 11.45 15.91 -17.40
N ALA A 100 11.46 15.44 -18.65
CA ALA A 100 10.30 14.80 -19.26
C ALA A 100 9.95 13.51 -18.51
N ASP A 101 10.96 12.70 -18.18
CA ASP A 101 10.79 11.48 -17.39
C ASP A 101 10.39 11.79 -15.96
N PHE A 102 10.94 12.85 -15.36
CA PHE A 102 10.53 13.26 -14.03
C PHE A 102 9.05 13.68 -13.99
N LEU A 103 8.57 14.39 -15.01
CA LEU A 103 7.16 14.76 -15.12
C LEU A 103 6.27 13.53 -15.31
N ALA A 104 6.69 12.56 -16.11
CA ALA A 104 5.99 11.28 -16.25
C ALA A 104 5.97 10.48 -14.95
N PHE A 105 7.06 10.49 -14.16
CA PHE A 105 7.12 9.86 -12.84
C PHE A 105 6.17 10.52 -11.83
N VAL A 106 6.13 11.86 -11.80
CA VAL A 106 5.23 12.59 -10.89
C VAL A 106 3.75 12.33 -11.20
N GLU A 107 3.41 12.06 -12.46
CA GLU A 107 2.04 11.71 -12.87
C GLU A 107 1.53 10.42 -12.22
N VAL A 108 2.44 9.50 -11.91
CA VAL A 108 2.17 8.19 -11.29
C VAL A 108 2.63 8.13 -9.82
N PHE A 109 3.12 9.23 -9.25
CA PHE A 109 3.60 9.22 -7.87
C PHE A 109 2.45 9.01 -6.86
N GLY A 110 2.65 8.07 -5.93
CA GLY A 110 1.63 7.66 -4.96
C GLY A 110 0.62 6.66 -5.51
N THR A 111 0.82 6.12 -6.72
CA THR A 111 0.00 5.01 -7.21
C THR A 111 0.50 3.69 -6.64
N GLU A 112 -0.44 2.86 -6.22
CA GLU A 112 -0.22 1.43 -6.05
C GLU A 112 -0.66 0.74 -7.33
N CYS A 113 0.17 -0.16 -7.83
CA CYS A 113 -0.18 -0.91 -9.02
C CYS A 113 -1.00 -2.14 -8.69
N GLY A 114 -2.18 -2.24 -9.30
CA GLY A 114 -2.91 -3.50 -9.36
C GLY A 114 -2.34 -4.40 -10.45
N ASP A 115 -1.85 -5.58 -10.06
CA ASP A 115 -1.59 -6.67 -11.01
C ASP A 115 -2.92 -7.24 -11.52
N ASP A 116 -2.94 -7.67 -12.78
CA ASP A 116 -3.98 -8.53 -13.35
C ASP A 116 -4.17 -9.78 -12.47
N SER A 117 -5.16 -9.78 -11.58
CA SER A 117 -5.77 -10.95 -10.91
C SER A 117 -4.85 -11.98 -10.21
N SER A 118 -3.54 -11.76 -10.11
CA SER A 118 -2.60 -12.71 -9.49
C SER A 118 -2.06 -12.26 -8.15
N ASP A 119 -2.41 -11.06 -7.69
CA ASP A 119 -1.93 -10.51 -6.41
C ASP A 119 -3.04 -10.13 -5.42
N THR A 120 -4.31 -10.25 -5.84
CA THR A 120 -5.46 -10.11 -4.92
C THR A 120 -5.85 -11.43 -4.27
N MET A 121 -5.36 -12.57 -4.77
CA MET A 121 -5.71 -13.92 -4.31
C MET A 121 -4.45 -14.77 -4.14
N GLY A 122 -4.43 -15.66 -3.15
CA GLY A 122 -3.26 -16.47 -2.81
C GLY A 122 -2.83 -16.34 -1.36
N LEU A 123 -1.63 -16.85 -1.06
CA LEU A 123 -1.08 -16.89 0.29
C LEU A 123 0.08 -15.91 0.42
N PHE A 124 -0.04 -14.96 1.35
CA PHE A 124 0.93 -13.89 1.54
C PHE A 124 1.37 -13.82 3.01
N THR A 125 2.65 -13.53 3.23
CA THR A 125 3.17 -13.15 4.55
C THR A 125 3.30 -11.64 4.60
N GLN A 126 2.57 -11.02 5.51
CA GLN A 126 2.47 -9.57 5.64
C GLN A 126 2.93 -9.14 7.03
N THR A 127 3.17 -7.84 7.18
CA THR A 127 3.52 -7.25 8.47
C THR A 127 2.66 -6.04 8.79
N LEU A 128 2.48 -5.76 10.08
CA LEU A 128 1.75 -4.62 10.61
C LEU A 128 2.56 -3.98 11.74
N PHE A 129 2.77 -2.67 11.70
CA PHE A 129 3.44 -1.95 12.78
C PHE A 129 2.42 -1.57 13.87
N HIS A 130 2.54 -2.15 15.05
CA HIS A 130 1.64 -1.89 16.19
C HIS A 130 2.46 -1.63 17.46
N ASN A 131 2.20 -0.52 18.15
CA ASN A 131 2.84 -0.15 19.41
C ASN A 131 4.38 -0.27 19.44
N GLY A 132 5.05 0.14 18.36
CA GLY A 132 6.52 0.10 18.28
C GLY A 132 7.10 -1.25 17.84
N ILE A 133 6.26 -2.24 17.55
CA ILE A 133 6.65 -3.59 17.17
C ILE A 133 6.12 -3.91 15.77
N THR A 134 6.97 -4.42 14.89
CA THR A 134 6.53 -5.03 13.63
C THR A 134 5.99 -6.43 13.92
N ARG A 135 4.69 -6.61 13.72
CA ARG A 135 3.95 -7.86 13.87
C ARG A 135 3.83 -8.55 12.52
N GLU A 136 3.86 -9.88 12.50
CA GLU A 136 3.71 -10.67 11.28
C GLU A 136 2.35 -11.40 11.28
N TYR A 137 1.79 -11.61 10.09
CA TYR A 137 0.66 -12.49 9.88
C TYR A 137 0.73 -13.12 8.49
N ILE A 138 0.08 -14.26 8.33
CA ILE A 138 -0.10 -14.89 7.01
C ILE A 138 -1.57 -14.72 6.62
N ILE A 139 -1.83 -14.16 5.46
CA ILE A 139 -3.18 -13.99 4.90
C ILE A 139 -3.36 -14.86 3.67
N TYR A 140 -4.50 -15.53 3.59
CA TYR A 140 -4.95 -16.26 2.44
C TYR A 140 -6.23 -15.63 1.90
N VAL A 141 -6.18 -15.25 0.63
CA VAL A 141 -7.33 -14.69 -0.09
C VAL A 141 -7.77 -15.72 -1.15
N PRO A 142 -9.01 -16.25 -1.06
CA PRO A 142 -9.53 -17.24 -2.00
C PRO A 142 -9.57 -16.74 -3.45
N GLU A 143 -9.49 -17.65 -4.41
CA GLU A 143 -9.63 -17.32 -5.84
C GLU A 143 -11.02 -16.73 -6.17
N ALA A 144 -12.05 -17.11 -5.41
CA ALA A 144 -13.42 -16.64 -5.58
C ALA A 144 -13.67 -15.21 -5.06
N TYR A 145 -12.71 -14.59 -4.37
CA TYR A 145 -12.86 -13.24 -3.84
C TYR A 145 -12.56 -12.19 -4.93
N ASP A 146 -13.58 -11.40 -5.28
CA ASP A 146 -13.52 -10.43 -6.38
C ASP A 146 -13.36 -8.97 -5.93
N GLY A 147 -13.25 -8.72 -4.63
CA GLY A 147 -13.16 -7.37 -4.07
C GLY A 147 -14.47 -6.58 -4.04
N THR A 148 -15.55 -7.08 -4.65
CA THR A 148 -16.81 -6.34 -4.80
C THR A 148 -17.85 -6.70 -3.75
N SER A 149 -17.84 -7.96 -3.29
CA SER A 149 -18.78 -8.47 -2.28
C SER A 149 -18.10 -8.58 -0.92
N LYS A 150 -18.86 -8.24 0.14
CA LYS A 150 -18.43 -8.48 1.52
C LYS A 150 -18.28 -9.98 1.77
N VAL A 151 -17.14 -10.41 2.31
CA VAL A 151 -16.88 -11.79 2.71
C VAL A 151 -16.49 -11.90 4.18
N PRO A 152 -16.70 -13.05 4.84
CA PRO A 152 -16.26 -13.25 6.21
C PRO A 152 -14.73 -13.19 6.35
N LEU A 153 -14.27 -12.80 7.54
CA LEU A 153 -12.87 -12.92 7.97
C LEU A 153 -12.73 -14.01 9.04
N MET A 154 -11.76 -14.91 8.87
CA MET A 154 -11.42 -15.93 9.85
C MET A 154 -9.99 -15.75 10.37
N LEU A 155 -9.84 -15.60 11.68
CA LEU A 155 -8.53 -15.58 12.36
C LEU A 155 -8.24 -16.96 12.98
N ASN A 156 -7.09 -17.55 12.67
CA ASN A 156 -6.69 -18.88 13.13
C ASN A 156 -5.36 -18.84 13.88
N PHE A 157 -5.43 -18.95 15.21
CA PHE A 157 -4.31 -18.69 16.12
C PHE A 157 -3.57 -19.96 16.53
N HIS A 158 -2.24 -19.94 16.46
CA HIS A 158 -1.40 -20.99 17.01
C HIS A 158 -1.31 -20.91 18.55
N GLY A 159 -0.97 -22.02 19.21
CA GLY A 159 -0.72 -22.06 20.66
C GLY A 159 0.66 -21.52 21.07
N TYR A 160 0.96 -21.53 22.37
CA TYR A 160 2.28 -21.13 22.90
C TYR A 160 3.43 -21.91 22.25
N GLY A 161 4.50 -21.21 21.88
CA GLY A 161 5.66 -21.76 21.17
C GLY A 161 5.43 -22.02 19.67
N GLY A 162 4.22 -21.79 19.16
CA GLY A 162 3.87 -22.03 17.77
C GLY A 162 4.37 -20.96 16.80
N ILE A 163 4.54 -21.34 15.53
CA ILE A 163 4.87 -20.42 14.43
C ILE A 163 3.75 -20.51 13.39
N ALA A 164 3.22 -19.38 12.94
CA ALA A 164 2.07 -19.26 12.03
C ALA A 164 2.25 -20.11 10.77
N ASN A 165 3.43 -20.08 10.13
CA ASN A 165 3.70 -20.89 8.93
C ASN A 165 3.69 -22.41 9.20
N GLN A 166 4.14 -22.85 10.39
CA GLN A 166 4.06 -24.26 10.77
C GLN A 166 2.64 -24.65 11.14
N TYR A 167 1.92 -23.76 11.84
CA TYR A 167 0.55 -24.00 12.26
C TYR A 167 -0.42 -24.01 11.08
N LEU A 168 -0.23 -23.14 10.09
CA LEU A 168 -0.95 -23.17 8.81
C LEU A 168 -0.88 -24.57 8.18
N LYS A 169 0.28 -25.23 8.18
CA LYS A 169 0.44 -26.58 7.62
C LYS A 169 -0.25 -27.66 8.47
N TYR A 170 -0.38 -27.43 9.77
CA TYR A 170 -1.00 -28.37 10.71
C TYR A 170 -2.52 -28.23 10.76
N ALA A 171 -3.02 -27.00 10.69
CA ALA A 171 -4.42 -26.62 10.77
C ALA A 171 -4.82 -25.81 9.52
N ASP A 172 -4.55 -26.39 8.34
CA ASP A 172 -4.79 -25.74 7.05
C ASP A 172 -6.29 -25.61 6.79
N MET A 173 -6.78 -24.37 6.73
CA MET A 173 -8.17 -24.06 6.44
C MET A 173 -8.34 -23.43 5.05
N ARG A 174 -7.29 -23.35 4.24
CA ARG A 174 -7.36 -22.79 2.87
C ARG A 174 -8.37 -23.54 1.97
N PRO A 175 -8.46 -24.89 1.99
CA PRO A 175 -9.48 -25.59 1.21
C PRO A 175 -10.92 -25.22 1.62
N LEU A 176 -11.13 -24.85 2.89
CA LEU A 176 -12.43 -24.39 3.37
C LEU A 176 -12.67 -22.92 3.00
N ALA A 177 -11.62 -22.08 3.05
CA ALA A 177 -11.65 -20.70 2.59
C ALA A 177 -12.03 -20.60 1.11
N ASP A 178 -11.49 -21.49 0.26
CA ASP A 178 -11.88 -21.61 -1.15
C ASP A 178 -13.34 -22.04 -1.34
N MET A 179 -13.80 -22.99 -0.54
CA MET A 179 -15.15 -23.56 -0.66
C MET A 179 -16.25 -22.60 -0.19
N GLU A 180 -15.99 -21.86 0.89
CA GLU A 180 -16.98 -21.01 1.55
C GLU A 180 -16.74 -19.51 1.31
N ASN A 181 -15.70 -19.17 0.54
CA ASN A 181 -15.31 -17.81 0.16
C ASN A 181 -15.17 -16.84 1.35
N PHE A 182 -14.20 -17.11 2.22
CA PHE A 182 -13.80 -16.19 3.31
C PHE A 182 -12.30 -15.92 3.29
N ILE A 183 -11.90 -14.74 3.73
CA ILE A 183 -10.48 -14.42 3.91
C ILE A 183 -9.98 -15.04 5.21
N LEU A 184 -8.83 -15.73 5.14
CA LEU A 184 -8.27 -16.50 6.25
C LEU A 184 -6.93 -15.92 6.67
N VAL A 185 -6.75 -15.70 7.97
CA VAL A 185 -5.53 -15.11 8.51
C VAL A 185 -4.98 -15.96 9.64
N TYR A 186 -3.66 -16.14 9.65
CA TYR A 186 -2.88 -16.78 10.70
C TYR A 186 -1.94 -15.74 11.33
N PRO A 187 -2.37 -15.07 12.42
CA PRO A 187 -1.53 -14.10 13.11
C PRO A 187 -0.33 -14.77 13.81
N GLN A 188 0.80 -14.05 13.92
CA GLN A 188 1.97 -14.50 14.67
C GLN A 188 2.06 -13.81 16.05
N GLY A 189 2.17 -14.62 17.10
CA GLY A 189 2.37 -14.14 18.47
C GLY A 189 3.76 -13.53 18.67
N THR A 190 3.87 -12.55 19.58
CA THR A 190 5.17 -11.96 19.98
C THR A 190 5.98 -12.94 20.83
N LEU A 191 7.26 -12.65 21.08
CA LEU A 191 8.10 -13.54 21.87
C LEU A 191 8.00 -13.23 23.37
N LEU A 192 7.72 -14.25 24.19
CA LEU A 192 7.90 -14.25 25.64
C LEU A 192 9.01 -15.23 25.97
N ASN A 193 10.12 -14.74 26.53
CA ASN A 193 11.30 -15.55 26.85
C ASN A 193 11.84 -16.38 25.66
N GLY A 194 11.67 -15.88 24.43
CA GLY A 194 12.13 -16.52 23.20
C GLY A 194 11.09 -17.40 22.49
N ASP A 195 9.94 -17.67 23.12
CA ASP A 195 8.87 -18.47 22.52
C ASP A 195 7.71 -17.56 22.08
N PRO A 196 7.13 -17.77 20.88
CA PRO A 196 5.91 -17.08 20.49
C PRO A 196 4.75 -17.32 21.46
N HIS A 197 4.00 -16.28 21.78
CA HIS A 197 2.90 -16.34 22.74
C HIS A 197 1.82 -15.30 22.43
N TRP A 198 0.69 -15.46 23.12
CA TRP A 198 -0.42 -14.51 23.15
C TRP A 198 -0.67 -14.05 24.59
N ASN A 199 -0.81 -12.76 24.79
CA ASN A 199 -1.24 -12.13 26.01
C ASN A 199 -2.77 -11.96 26.03
N SER A 200 -3.48 -13.06 26.28
CA SER A 200 -4.95 -13.09 26.43
C SER A 200 -5.42 -12.86 27.87
N GLY A 201 -4.49 -12.64 28.80
CA GLY A 201 -4.79 -12.40 30.20
C GLY A 201 -5.26 -10.96 30.45
N LEU A 202 -6.15 -10.78 31.42
CA LEU A 202 -6.45 -9.44 31.93
C LEU A 202 -5.22 -8.88 32.65
N GLU A 203 -5.11 -7.55 32.64
CA GLU A 203 -4.10 -6.84 33.44
C GLU A 203 -4.18 -7.27 34.90
N SER A 204 -3.08 -7.85 35.39
CA SER A 204 -2.95 -8.31 36.77
C SER A 204 -1.47 -8.44 37.13
N GLU A 205 -1.17 -8.48 38.43
CA GLU A 205 0.18 -8.72 38.94
C GLU A 205 0.76 -10.09 38.52
N ASN A 206 -0.09 -11.02 38.12
CA ASN A 206 0.31 -12.34 37.63
C ASN A 206 0.43 -12.39 36.09
N ASN A 207 0.17 -11.28 35.39
CA ASN A 207 0.35 -11.25 33.95
C ASN A 207 1.84 -11.38 33.62
N LYS A 208 2.15 -12.27 32.69
CA LYS A 208 3.53 -12.64 32.33
C LYS A 208 4.05 -11.88 31.12
N SER A 209 3.19 -11.09 30.48
CA SER A 209 3.50 -10.35 29.27
C SER A 209 2.85 -8.97 29.30
N ASP A 210 3.52 -8.01 28.67
CA ASP A 210 3.05 -6.66 28.38
C ASP A 210 2.63 -6.50 26.91
N ALA A 211 2.64 -7.57 26.11
CA ALA A 211 2.23 -7.53 24.72
C ALA A 211 0.74 -7.14 24.60
N ASP A 212 0.45 -6.14 23.77
CA ASP A 212 -0.92 -5.71 23.48
C ASP A 212 -1.49 -6.52 22.30
N ASP A 213 -1.97 -7.73 22.59
CA ASP A 213 -2.53 -8.61 21.56
C ASP A 213 -3.98 -8.30 21.20
N PHE A 214 -4.75 -7.67 22.11
CA PHE A 214 -6.08 -7.18 21.79
C PHE A 214 -5.99 -6.03 20.78
N GLY A 215 -5.17 -5.00 21.06
CA GLY A 215 -4.97 -3.88 20.14
C GLY A 215 -4.32 -4.32 18.83
N PHE A 216 -3.43 -5.32 18.85
CA PHE A 216 -2.89 -5.88 17.61
C PHE A 216 -3.97 -6.54 16.75
N VAL A 217 -4.86 -7.34 17.34
CA VAL A 217 -5.94 -8.00 16.59
C VAL A 217 -6.93 -6.96 16.06
N GLU A 218 -7.26 -5.92 16.83
CA GLU A 218 -8.08 -4.81 16.35
C GLU A 218 -7.43 -4.09 15.16
N ALA A 219 -6.16 -3.69 15.29
CA ALA A 219 -5.42 -3.03 14.21
C ALA A 219 -5.27 -3.92 12.96
N LEU A 220 -5.10 -5.23 13.16
CA LEU A 220 -5.04 -6.20 12.06
C LEU A 220 -6.38 -6.29 11.33
N ILE A 221 -7.50 -6.34 12.06
CA ILE A 221 -8.83 -6.35 11.44
C ILE A 221 -9.06 -5.05 10.67
N ASP A 222 -8.68 -3.90 11.23
CA ASP A 222 -8.81 -2.59 10.56
C ASP A 222 -7.99 -2.52 9.25
N GLU A 223 -6.73 -2.98 9.29
CA GLU A 223 -5.84 -3.08 8.12
C GLU A 223 -6.44 -3.99 7.03
N ILE A 224 -7.03 -5.13 7.42
CA ILE A 224 -7.67 -6.02 6.46
C ILE A 224 -8.94 -5.38 5.91
N CYS A 225 -9.75 -4.71 6.74
CA CYS A 225 -10.97 -4.03 6.30
C CYS A 225 -10.69 -2.82 5.39
N SER A 226 -9.52 -2.18 5.48
CA SER A 226 -9.15 -1.09 4.55
C SER A 226 -8.75 -1.61 3.18
N ASN A 227 -8.22 -2.84 3.12
CA ASN A 227 -7.69 -3.45 1.89
C ASN A 227 -8.68 -4.42 1.23
N TYR A 228 -9.65 -4.96 2.01
CA TYR A 228 -10.60 -5.98 1.57
C TYR A 228 -12.03 -5.65 2.02
N ASN A 229 -13.02 -6.08 1.23
CA ASN A 229 -14.43 -5.94 1.53
C ASN A 229 -14.87 -7.06 2.49
N ILE A 230 -14.77 -6.80 3.79
CA ILE A 230 -15.12 -7.73 4.87
C ILE A 230 -16.53 -7.40 5.44
N ASP A 231 -17.25 -8.40 5.95
CA ASP A 231 -18.64 -8.26 6.45
C ASP A 231 -18.81 -7.42 7.72
#